data_AF-A0A4P6ZCP1-F1
#
_entry.id   AF-A0A4P6ZCP1-F1
#
_cell.length_a   1.000
_cell.length_b   1.000
_cell.length_c   1.000
_cell.angle_alpha   90.00
_cell.angle_beta   90.00
_cell.angle_gamma   90.00
#
_symmetry.space_group_name_H-M   'P 1'
#
loop_
_entity.id
_entity.type
_entity.pdbx_description
1 polymer ?
#
loop_
_entity_poly.entity_id
_entity_poly.type
_entity_poly.pdbx_seq_one_letter_code
_entity_poly.pdbx_strand_id
1 'polypeptide(L)'
;MKPMKNIRNSAVVFFLLMVNFALACEACKLQQPKVTRDFTHGVGPRGDFDWIIVAVIAVLTLFTFIYSLKYLVKPGEKEQDHIKNSILN
;
A
#
# COMPACT_ATOMS: atom_id res chain seq x y z
N MET A 1 19.91 28.17 -11.70
CA MET A 1 19.77 26.75 -11.30
C MET A 1 18.31 26.49 -10.92
N LYS A 2 17.46 26.00 -11.83
CA LYS A 2 16.05 25.70 -11.52
C LYS A 2 16.04 24.50 -10.56
N PRO A 3 15.40 24.58 -9.38
CA PRO A 3 15.32 23.42 -8.50
C PRO A 3 14.61 22.30 -9.25
N MET A 4 15.20 21.10 -9.22
CA MET A 4 14.62 19.88 -9.76
C MET A 4 13.37 19.53 -8.92
N LYS A 5 12.27 20.25 -9.16
CA LYS A 5 11.03 20.21 -8.37
C LYS A 5 10.45 18.79 -8.31
N ASN A 6 10.67 18.01 -9.37
CA ASN A 6 10.24 16.62 -9.49
C ASN A 6 11.07 15.69 -8.60
N ILE A 7 12.40 15.85 -8.51
CA ILE A 7 13.23 14.98 -7.67
C ILE A 7 12.93 15.15 -6.19
N ARG A 8 12.71 16.39 -5.74
CA ARG A 8 12.33 16.66 -4.35
C ARG A 8 10.99 16.00 -4.02
N ASN A 9 10.00 16.14 -4.90
CA ASN A 9 8.68 15.54 -4.68
C ASN A 9 8.74 14.00 -4.72
N SER A 10 9.47 13.41 -5.66
CA SER A 10 9.70 11.96 -5.72
C SER A 10 10.43 11.46 -4.47
N ALA A 11 11.43 12.19 -3.96
CA ALA A 11 12.13 11.84 -2.73
C ALA A 11 11.20 11.92 -1.50
N VAL A 12 10.32 12.92 -1.43
CA VAL A 12 9.31 13.03 -0.36
C VAL A 12 8.32 11.87 -0.42
N VAL A 13 7.79 11.54 -1.59
CA VAL A 13 6.87 10.39 -1.75
C VAL A 13 7.58 9.08 -1.37
N PHE A 14 8.82 8.89 -1.83
CA PHE A 14 9.61 7.71 -1.46
C PHE A 14 9.87 7.62 0.04
N PHE A 15 10.22 8.74 0.69
CA PHE A 15 10.41 8.79 2.13
C PHE A 15 9.12 8.46 2.91
N LEU A 16 7.98 8.99 2.46
CA LEU A 16 6.67 8.66 3.03
C LEU A 16 6.30 7.19 2.86
N LEU A 17 6.71 6.54 1.76
CA LEU A 17 6.51 5.09 1.60
C LEU A 17 7.42 4.29 2.55
N MET A 18 8.67 4.71 2.72
CA MET A 18 9.64 4.03 3.59
C MET A 18 9.30 4.14 5.08
N VAL A 19 8.77 5.28 5.56
CA VAL A 19 8.44 5.45 7.00
C VAL A 19 7.30 4.52 7.45
N ASN A 20 6.49 4.00 6.52
CA ASN A 20 5.42 3.05 6.82
C ASN A 20 5.92 1.60 6.98
N PHE A 21 7.19 1.31 6.66
CA PHE A 21 7.76 -0.02 6.94
C PHE A 21 8.10 -0.16 8.42
N ALA A 22 7.23 -0.83 9.17
CA ALA A 22 7.46 -1.21 10.55
C ALA A 22 7.67 -2.73 10.67
N LEU A 23 8.91 -3.13 10.97
CA LEU A 23 9.27 -4.54 11.18
C LEU A 23 8.96 -5.00 12.62
N ALA A 24 8.93 -6.32 12.81
CA ALA A 24 8.76 -6.93 14.13
C ALA A 24 9.96 -6.64 15.04
N CYS A 25 9.72 -6.30 16.31
CA CYS A 25 10.77 -6.36 17.34
C CYS A 25 11.03 -7.80 17.78
N GLU A 26 12.15 -8.07 18.45
CA GLU A 26 12.53 -9.43 18.87
C GLU A 26 11.44 -10.15 19.68
N ALA A 27 10.78 -9.44 20.61
CA ALA A 27 9.69 -10.00 21.39
C ALA A 27 8.49 -10.42 20.50
N CYS A 28 8.15 -9.60 19.51
CA CYS A 28 7.06 -9.91 18.57
C CYS A 28 7.41 -11.10 17.67
N LYS A 29 8.66 -11.19 17.17
CA LYS A 29 9.10 -12.29 16.29
C LYS A 29 8.89 -13.67 16.91
N LEU A 30 9.19 -13.80 18.21
CA LEU A 30 9.01 -15.04 18.96
C LEU A 30 7.54 -15.49 19.02
N GLN A 31 6.61 -14.52 19.04
CA GLN A 31 5.18 -14.77 19.12
C GLN A 31 4.51 -14.84 17.74
N GLN A 32 5.22 -14.49 16.67
CA GLN A 32 4.69 -14.51 15.32
C GLN A 32 4.57 -15.92 14.73
N PRO A 33 3.50 -16.18 13.95
CA PRO A 33 3.40 -17.36 13.10
C PRO A 33 4.56 -17.43 12.09
N LYS A 34 4.96 -18.65 11.71
CA LYS A 34 6.10 -18.88 10.80
C LYS A 34 5.97 -18.14 9.46
N VAL A 35 4.76 -18.01 8.94
CA VAL A 35 4.51 -17.41 7.60
C VAL A 35 4.59 -15.88 7.58
N THR A 36 4.32 -15.21 8.71
CA THR A 36 4.37 -13.74 8.84
C THR A 36 5.52 -13.26 9.72
N ARG A 37 6.41 -14.17 10.15
CA ARG A 37 7.53 -13.84 11.01
C ARG A 37 8.43 -12.82 10.32
N ASP A 38 8.87 -11.81 11.07
CA ASP A 38 9.69 -10.68 10.63
C ASP A 38 8.98 -9.65 9.73
N PHE A 39 7.79 -9.95 9.19
CA PHE A 39 7.10 -9.07 8.25
C PHE A 39 6.11 -8.09 8.89
N THR A 40 5.40 -8.54 9.93
CA THR A 40 4.36 -7.72 10.57
C THR A 40 4.92 -7.00 11.80
N HIS A 41 4.48 -5.78 12.07
CA HIS A 41 4.60 -5.25 13.43
C HIS A 41 3.56 -5.96 14.34
N GLY A 42 3.94 -6.30 15.57
CA GLY A 42 3.06 -7.02 16.52
C GLY A 42 3.09 -8.55 16.38
N VAL A 43 2.21 -9.25 17.09
CA VAL A 43 2.28 -10.73 17.23
C VAL A 43 1.64 -11.52 16.09
N GLY A 44 0.88 -10.87 15.21
CA GLY A 44 0.16 -11.52 14.11
C GLY A 44 -1.05 -12.37 14.55
N PRO A 45 -1.65 -13.14 13.62
CA PRO A 45 -2.81 -14.00 13.87
C PRO A 45 -2.52 -15.10 14.91
N ARG A 46 -3.42 -15.31 15.87
CA ARG A 46 -3.23 -16.29 16.96
C ARG A 46 -4.14 -17.51 16.86
N GLY A 47 -5.30 -17.39 16.22
CA GLY A 47 -6.24 -18.49 16.00
C GLY A 47 -6.65 -18.67 14.54
N ASP A 48 -7.32 -19.78 14.23
CA ASP A 48 -7.75 -20.11 12.86
C ASP A 48 -8.70 -19.06 12.27
N PHE A 49 -9.56 -18.48 13.10
CA PHE A 49 -10.47 -17.42 12.65
C PHE A 49 -9.73 -16.13 12.27
N ASP A 50 -8.63 -15.80 12.95
CA ASP A 50 -7.79 -14.65 12.58
C ASP A 50 -7.20 -14.84 11.17
N TRP A 51 -6.85 -16.08 10.80
CA TRP A 51 -6.36 -16.41 9.46
C TRP A 51 -7.43 -16.29 8.38
N ILE A 52 -8.68 -16.63 8.70
CA ILE A 52 -9.82 -16.39 7.80
C ILE A 52 -9.97 -14.89 7.54
N ILE A 53 -9.90 -14.06 8.58
CA ILE A 53 -9.97 -12.60 8.44
C ILE A 53 -8.82 -12.08 7.56
N VAL A 54 -7.59 -12.52 7.80
CA VAL A 54 -6.42 -12.13 6.99
C VAL A 54 -6.63 -12.50 5.52
N ALA A 55 -7.13 -13.70 5.23
CA ALA A 55 -7.38 -14.13 3.86
C ALA A 55 -8.45 -13.27 3.16
N VAL A 56 -9.56 -12.98 3.84
CA VAL A 56 -10.64 -12.14 3.30
C VAL A 56 -10.14 -10.72 3.03
N ILE A 57 -9.43 -10.12 3.98
CA ILE A 57 -8.88 -8.76 3.80
C ILE A 57 -7.87 -8.74 2.66
N ALA A 58 -6.98 -9.73 2.56
CA ALA A 58 -6.00 -9.80 1.47
C ALA A 58 -6.68 -9.84 0.08
N VAL A 59 -7.76 -10.62 -0.06
CA VAL A 59 -8.55 -10.68 -1.30
C VAL A 59 -9.19 -9.33 -1.61
N LEU A 60 -9.83 -8.70 -0.63
CA LEU A 60 -10.47 -7.38 -0.82
C LEU A 60 -9.45 -6.29 -1.16
N THR A 61 -8.29 -6.28 -0.48
CA THR A 61 -7.20 -5.33 -0.76
C THR A 61 -6.69 -5.52 -2.19
N LEU A 62 -6.44 -6.76 -2.63
CA LEU A 62 -5.98 -7.01 -4.00
C LEU A 62 -7.03 -6.58 -5.03
N PHE A 63 -8.29 -6.91 -4.79
CA PHE A 63 -9.40 -6.52 -5.66
C PHE A 63 -9.49 -4.98 -5.78
N THR A 64 -9.54 -4.28 -4.65
CA THR A 64 -9.61 -2.81 -4.63
C THR A 64 -8.37 -2.16 -5.23
N PHE A 65 -7.17 -2.70 -4.99
CA PHE A 65 -5.94 -2.22 -5.60
C PHE A 65 -5.93 -2.36 -7.11
N ILE A 66 -6.35 -3.52 -7.66
CA ILE A 66 -6.46 -3.73 -9.11
C ILE A 66 -7.41 -2.72 -9.73
N TYR A 67 -8.57 -2.49 -9.14
CA TYR A 67 -9.53 -1.52 -9.65
C TYR A 67 -9.05 -0.07 -9.49
N SER A 68 -8.38 0.26 -8.39
CA SER A 68 -7.74 1.55 -8.20
C SER A 68 -6.73 1.83 -9.33
N LEU A 69 -5.83 0.89 -9.61
CA LEU A 69 -4.89 0.98 -10.74
C LEU A 69 -5.62 1.08 -12.08
N LYS A 70 -6.63 0.25 -12.31
CA LYS A 70 -7.43 0.26 -13.56
C LYS A 70 -7.99 1.64 -13.84
N TYR A 71 -8.61 2.29 -12.84
CA TYR A 71 -9.22 3.60 -13.00
C TYR A 71 -8.20 4.75 -13.03
N LEU A 72 -7.05 4.58 -12.37
CA LEU A 72 -5.93 5.52 -12.49
C LEU A 72 -5.29 5.48 -13.88
N VAL A 73 -5.05 4.29 -14.45
CA VAL A 73 -4.39 4.13 -15.75
C VAL A 73 -5.34 4.38 -16.91
N LYS A 74 -6.51 3.73 -16.92
CA LYS A 74 -7.50 3.83 -17.99
C LYS A 74 -8.89 4.12 -17.41
N PRO A 75 -9.18 5.40 -17.13
CA PRO A 75 -10.50 5.79 -16.64
C PRO A 75 -11.54 5.54 -17.75
N GLY A 76 -12.76 5.20 -17.38
CA GLY A 76 -13.87 5.02 -18.33
C GLY A 76 -14.55 6.34 -18.72
N GLU A 77 -14.07 7.47 -18.20
CA GLU A 77 -14.63 8.80 -18.47
C GLU A 77 -14.40 9.20 -19.94
N LYS A 78 -15.46 9.68 -20.59
CA LYS A 78 -15.41 10.20 -21.98
C LYS A 78 -15.52 11.72 -22.05
N GLU A 79 -15.78 12.36 -20.92
CA GLU A 79 -15.94 13.80 -20.82
C GLU A 79 -14.60 14.53 -20.89
N GLN A 80 -14.54 15.57 -21.71
CA GLN A 80 -13.30 16.31 -21.97
C GLN A 80 -12.94 17.27 -20.84
N ASP A 81 -13.92 17.74 -20.06
CA ASP A 81 -13.71 18.65 -18.92
C ASP A 81 -13.49 17.91 -17.58
N HIS A 82 -13.09 16.64 -17.62
CA HIS A 82 -12.86 15.89 -16.39
C HIS A 82 -11.60 16.38 -15.66
N ILE A 83 -11.66 16.48 -14.32
CA ILE A 83 -10.57 17.00 -13.46
C ILE A 83 -9.22 16.28 -13.67
N LYS A 84 -9.26 15.03 -14.15
CA LYS A 84 -8.07 14.25 -14.49
C LYS A 84 -7.26 14.85 -15.65
N ASN A 85 -7.92 15.47 -16.62
CA ASN A 85 -7.26 16.16 -17.73
C ASN A 85 -6.52 17.43 -17.27
N SER A 86 -6.86 17.97 -16.09
CA SER A 86 -6.10 19.06 -15.46
C SER A 86 -4.86 18.58 -14.69
N ILE A 87 -4.75 17.28 -14.38
CA ILE A 87 -3.63 16.72 -13.60
C ILE A 87 -2.64 15.98 -14.50
N LEU A 88 -3.12 15.31 -15.55
CA LEU A 88 -2.30 14.45 -16.43
C LEU A 88 -1.94 15.09 -17.78
N ASN A 89 -2.55 16.23 -18.15
CA ASN A 89 -2.26 16.99 -19.37
C ASN A 89 -1.67 18.36 -18.99
#